data_AF-A0A923BNE4-F1
#
_entry.id   AF-A0A923BNE4-F1
#
_cell.length_a   1.000
_cell.length_b   1.000
_cell.length_c   1.000
_cell.angle_alpha   90.00
_cell.angle_beta   90.00
_cell.angle_gamma   90.00
#
_symmetry.space_group_name_H-M   'P 1'
#
loop_
_entity.id
_entity.type
_entity.pdbx_description
1 polymer ?
#
loop_
_entity_poly.entity_id
_entity_poly.type
_entity_poly.pdbx_seq_one_letter_code
_entity_poly.pdbx_strand_id
1 'polypeptide(L)'
;MTKYSTAVLLIVTLTASAQTKDYSKDVVSVDATIAALYEVISGDPGTPRDWDRFRYLFQPEAQLLPTRKTTEGTLTLRAMKPDEYIQFFSTRIATGFFERELHRTTEQYGTVAHVFSTYETREKKDGPVTNRGINSIQLFFDGKRYSIVNVFWCAESAGFPLPDKYIK
;
A
#
# COMPACT_ATOMS: atom_id res chain seq x y z
N MET A 1 43.99 59.73 5.80
CA MET A 1 42.61 59.67 5.25
C MET A 1 42.33 58.22 4.88
N THR A 2 41.70 57.46 5.78
CA THR A 2 41.45 56.02 5.57
C THR A 2 40.03 55.86 5.00
N LYS A 3 39.93 55.38 3.75
CA LYS A 3 38.65 55.07 3.09
C LYS A 3 38.23 53.64 3.45
N TYR A 4 37.02 53.47 3.99
CA TYR A 4 36.38 52.16 4.14
C TYR A 4 35.48 51.92 2.92
N SER A 5 35.73 50.83 2.18
CA SER A 5 34.83 50.34 1.13
C SER A 5 33.92 49.29 1.72
N THR A 6 32.62 49.58 1.78
CA THR A 6 31.58 48.64 2.20
C THR A 6 31.19 47.77 1.01
N ALA A 7 31.48 46.47 1.07
CA ALA A 7 30.98 45.51 0.09
C ALA A 7 29.58 45.03 0.52
N VAL A 8 28.59 45.20 -0.35
CA VAL A 8 27.22 44.69 -0.14
C VAL A 8 27.14 43.29 -0.71
N LEU A 9 26.84 42.31 0.16
CA LEU A 9 26.66 40.92 -0.22
C LEU A 9 25.19 40.68 -0.59
N LEU A 10 24.93 40.36 -1.87
CA LEU A 10 23.60 40.01 -2.36
C LEU A 10 23.37 38.51 -2.13
N ILE A 11 22.45 38.14 -1.24
CA ILE A 11 22.06 36.75 -1.02
C ILE A 11 20.89 36.43 -1.95
N VAL A 12 21.13 35.57 -2.95
CA VAL A 12 20.07 35.01 -3.80
C VAL A 12 19.60 33.72 -3.14
N THR A 13 18.36 33.69 -2.68
CA THR A 13 17.71 32.48 -2.16
C THR A 13 17.10 31.67 -3.31
N LEU A 14 17.68 30.51 -3.59
CA LEU A 14 17.09 29.50 -4.46
C LEU A 14 15.99 28.76 -3.69
N THR A 15 14.73 29.02 -4.01
CA THR A 15 13.62 28.18 -3.56
C THR A 15 13.56 26.93 -4.43
N ALA A 16 14.02 25.80 -3.89
CA ALA A 16 13.79 24.50 -4.52
C ALA A 16 12.29 24.18 -4.45
N SER A 17 11.60 24.20 -5.58
CA SER A 17 10.24 23.67 -5.68
C SER A 17 10.33 22.15 -5.57
N ALA A 18 9.76 21.56 -4.52
CA ALA A 18 9.60 20.12 -4.42
C ALA A 18 8.65 19.68 -5.53
N GLN A 19 9.20 19.07 -6.59
CA GLN A 19 8.40 18.51 -7.66
C GLN A 19 7.53 17.39 -7.08
N THR A 20 6.22 17.58 -7.09
CA THR A 20 5.25 16.59 -6.66
C THR A 20 5.34 15.40 -7.62
N LYS A 21 5.57 14.19 -7.08
CA LYS A 21 5.59 12.96 -7.88
C LYS A 21 4.22 12.72 -8.51
N ASP A 22 4.19 12.28 -9.76
CA ASP A 22 2.96 11.94 -10.48
C ASP A 22 2.60 10.46 -10.29
N TYR A 23 1.49 10.20 -9.61
CA TYR A 23 0.95 8.85 -9.37
C TYR A 23 -0.27 8.54 -10.25
N SER A 24 -0.64 9.40 -11.20
CA SER A 24 -1.87 9.25 -12.00
C SER A 24 -1.95 7.91 -12.73
N LYS A 25 -0.81 7.35 -13.16
CA LYS A 25 -0.71 6.04 -13.83
C LYS A 25 -1.11 4.87 -12.94
N ASP A 26 -0.97 4.99 -11.62
CA ASP A 26 -1.31 3.93 -10.67
C ASP A 26 -2.82 3.69 -10.57
N VAL A 27 -3.65 4.60 -11.09
CA VAL A 27 -5.10 4.58 -10.85
C VAL A 27 -5.96 4.61 -12.10
N VAL A 28 -5.35 4.39 -13.25
CA VAL A 28 -6.05 4.38 -14.56
C VAL A 28 -6.87 3.11 -14.80
N SER A 29 -6.60 2.04 -14.05
CA SER A 29 -7.29 0.75 -14.16
C SER A 29 -7.23 -0.01 -12.84
N VAL A 30 -8.12 -0.99 -12.66
CA VAL A 30 -8.05 -1.93 -11.53
C VAL A 30 -6.66 -2.58 -11.44
N ASP A 31 -6.13 -3.06 -12.57
CA ASP A 31 -4.83 -3.73 -12.63
C ASP A 31 -3.69 -2.82 -12.15
N ALA A 32 -3.67 -1.57 -12.60
CA ALA A 32 -2.67 -0.58 -12.18
C ALA A 32 -2.77 -0.29 -10.67
N THR A 33 -3.99 -0.15 -10.14
CA THR A 33 -4.19 0.16 -8.72
C THR A 33 -3.78 -1.00 -7.82
N ILE A 34 -4.11 -2.23 -8.22
CA ILE A 34 -3.70 -3.42 -7.49
C ILE A 34 -2.18 -3.61 -7.55
N ALA A 35 -1.55 -3.43 -8.72
CA ALA A 35 -0.10 -3.50 -8.84
C ALA A 35 0.59 -2.45 -7.94
N ALA A 36 0.14 -1.20 -7.99
CA ALA A 36 0.68 -0.13 -7.17
C ALA A 36 0.51 -0.39 -5.66
N LEU A 37 -0.62 -0.97 -5.23
CA LEU A 37 -0.86 -1.36 -3.85
C LEU A 37 0.18 -2.37 -3.34
N TYR A 38 0.45 -3.43 -4.11
CA TYR A 38 1.44 -4.44 -3.74
C TYR A 38 2.88 -3.90 -3.80
N GLU A 39 3.19 -3.09 -4.81
CA GLU A 39 4.52 -2.51 -4.98
C GLU A 39 4.88 -1.53 -3.86
N VAL A 40 3.97 -0.62 -3.47
CA VAL A 40 4.30 0.49 -2.57
C VAL A 40 4.63 0.03 -1.15
N ILE A 41 4.08 -1.10 -0.72
CA ILE A 41 4.40 -1.72 0.58
C ILE A 41 5.60 -2.67 0.51
N SER A 42 6.04 -3.03 -0.70
CA SER A 42 7.16 -3.92 -0.94
C SER A 42 8.50 -3.19 -1.01
N GLY A 43 9.57 -3.84 -0.54
CA GLY A 43 10.92 -3.30 -0.57
C GLY A 43 11.87 -3.95 0.42
N ASP A 44 13.16 -3.72 0.19
CA ASP A 44 14.25 -4.25 1.00
C ASP A 44 14.21 -3.76 2.47
N PRO A 45 14.96 -4.44 3.38
CA PRO A 45 15.07 -4.02 4.77
C PRO A 45 15.54 -2.56 4.87
N GLY A 46 14.83 -1.77 5.68
CA GLY A 46 15.15 -0.36 5.93
C GLY A 46 14.77 0.60 4.80
N THR A 47 14.32 0.13 3.63
CA THR A 47 13.93 1.01 2.53
C THR A 47 12.66 1.79 2.87
N PRO A 48 12.69 3.14 2.88
CA PRO A 48 11.47 3.93 3.06
C PRO A 48 10.44 3.61 1.99
N ARG A 49 9.18 3.45 2.38
CA ARG A 49 8.08 3.31 1.43
C ARG A 49 7.60 4.68 0.96
N ASP A 50 7.07 4.73 -0.25
CA ASP A 50 6.46 5.94 -0.78
C ASP A 50 5.04 6.10 -0.21
N TRP A 51 4.95 6.66 0.99
CA TRP A 51 3.66 6.79 1.68
C TRP A 51 2.71 7.78 1.02
N ASP A 52 3.22 8.71 0.22
CA ASP A 52 2.36 9.61 -0.56
C ASP A 52 1.75 8.86 -1.75
N ARG A 53 2.52 7.98 -2.41
CA ARG A 53 1.98 7.03 -3.39
C ARG A 53 0.91 6.15 -2.73
N PHE A 54 1.19 5.58 -1.56
CA PHE A 54 0.22 4.73 -0.84
C PHE A 54 -1.07 5.50 -0.56
N ARG A 55 -1.01 6.67 0.06
CA ARG A 55 -2.20 7.51 0.34
C ARG A 55 -2.97 7.84 -0.93
N TYR A 56 -2.26 8.13 -2.03
CA TYR A 56 -2.90 8.46 -3.30
C TYR A 56 -3.80 7.34 -3.80
N LEU A 57 -3.56 6.07 -3.47
CA LEU A 57 -4.39 4.94 -3.92
C LEU A 57 -5.76 4.86 -3.21
N PHE A 58 -5.94 5.50 -2.05
CA PHE A 58 -7.12 5.30 -1.20
C PHE A 58 -8.08 6.49 -1.22
N GLN A 59 -9.36 6.21 -1.00
CA GLN A 59 -10.32 7.23 -0.58
C GLN A 59 -10.09 7.65 0.89
N PRO A 60 -10.43 8.89 1.30
CA PRO A 60 -10.29 9.34 2.68
C PRO A 60 -11.04 8.46 3.69
N GLU A 61 -12.19 7.91 3.29
CA GLU A 61 -13.03 7.05 4.11
C GLU A 61 -12.52 5.62 4.19
N ALA A 62 -11.53 5.24 3.38
CA ALA A 62 -11.12 3.86 3.20
C ALA A 62 -10.66 3.17 4.49
N GLN A 63 -10.81 1.86 4.54
CA GLN A 63 -10.40 1.04 5.66
C GLN A 63 -9.52 -0.14 5.24
N LEU A 64 -8.60 -0.48 6.12
CA LEU A 64 -7.82 -1.70 6.11
C LEU A 64 -8.25 -2.55 7.31
N LEU A 65 -8.70 -3.78 7.04
CA LEU A 65 -9.40 -4.65 7.98
C LEU A 65 -8.71 -6.03 8.02
N PRO A 66 -7.58 -6.22 8.72
CA PRO A 66 -7.08 -7.56 9.01
C PRO A 66 -8.06 -8.32 9.90
N THR A 67 -8.33 -9.57 9.52
CA THR A 67 -8.87 -10.57 10.45
C THR A 67 -7.80 -10.95 11.47
N ARG A 68 -8.18 -11.05 12.74
CA ARG A 68 -7.33 -11.56 13.82
C ARG A 68 -8.05 -12.66 14.58
N LYS A 69 -7.27 -13.58 15.16
CA LYS A 69 -7.76 -14.56 16.12
C LYS A 69 -7.16 -14.21 17.48
N THR A 70 -7.99 -14.02 18.50
CA THR A 70 -7.51 -13.77 19.86
C THR A 70 -6.94 -15.05 20.48
N THR A 71 -6.30 -14.93 21.64
CA THR A 71 -5.79 -16.07 22.43
C THR A 71 -6.90 -17.04 22.84
N GLU A 72 -8.12 -16.54 23.01
CA GLU A 72 -9.33 -17.31 23.33
C GLU A 72 -9.97 -17.94 22.09
N GLY A 73 -9.40 -17.70 20.91
CA GLY A 73 -9.86 -18.26 19.65
C GLY A 73 -10.95 -17.46 18.92
N THR A 74 -11.36 -16.31 19.47
CA THR A 74 -12.39 -15.45 18.86
C THR A 74 -11.85 -14.73 17.63
N LEU A 75 -12.63 -14.71 16.55
CA LEU A 75 -12.32 -13.95 15.34
C LEU A 75 -12.76 -12.50 15.52
N THR A 76 -11.84 -11.57 15.26
CA THR A 76 -12.08 -10.13 15.35
C THR A 76 -11.54 -9.40 14.13
N LEU A 77 -12.08 -8.21 13.87
CA LEU A 77 -11.56 -7.28 12.89
C LEU A 77 -10.81 -6.16 13.60
N ARG A 78 -9.69 -5.71 13.02
CA ARG A 78 -9.05 -4.46 13.42
C ARG A 78 -9.25 -3.43 12.31
N ALA A 79 -10.13 -2.47 12.48
CA ALA A 79 -10.24 -1.37 11.53
C ALA A 79 -9.04 -0.41 11.65
N MET A 80 -8.46 -0.04 10.51
CA MET A 80 -7.42 0.99 10.39
C MET A 80 -7.71 1.88 9.18
N LYS A 81 -7.49 3.18 9.33
CA LYS A 81 -7.35 4.12 8.21
C LYS A 81 -5.98 3.93 7.53
N PRO A 82 -5.78 4.41 6.30
CA PRO A 82 -4.49 4.33 5.60
C PRO A 82 -3.30 4.84 6.44
N ASP A 83 -3.44 5.98 7.12
CA ASP A 83 -2.35 6.50 7.98
C ASP A 83 -2.09 5.64 9.22
N GLU A 84 -3.12 5.05 9.81
CA GLU A 84 -2.96 4.12 10.94
C GLU A 84 -2.26 2.83 10.49
N TYR A 85 -2.54 2.36 9.27
CA TYR A 85 -1.82 1.26 8.65
C TYR A 85 -0.36 1.63 8.39
N ILE A 86 -0.05 2.83 7.89
CA ILE A 86 1.32 3.31 7.70
C ILE A 86 2.09 3.27 9.02
N GLN A 87 1.50 3.77 10.12
CA GLN A 87 2.13 3.74 11.44
C GLN A 87 2.36 2.30 11.92
N PHE A 88 1.36 1.43 11.78
CA PHE A 88 1.46 0.01 12.13
C PHE A 88 2.56 -0.70 11.32
N PHE A 89 2.58 -0.48 10.01
CA PHE A 89 3.51 -1.14 9.08
C PHE A 89 4.93 -0.63 9.23
N SER A 90 5.13 0.65 9.57
CA SER A 90 6.47 1.24 9.70
C SER A 90 7.35 0.53 10.74
N THR A 91 6.74 -0.12 11.73
CA THR A 91 7.45 -0.98 12.70
C THR A 91 8.09 -2.23 12.06
N ARG A 92 7.63 -2.63 10.86
CA ARG A 92 8.07 -3.82 10.11
C ARG A 92 9.11 -3.51 9.04
N ILE A 93 9.35 -2.25 8.69
CA ILE A 93 10.31 -1.86 7.64
C ILE A 93 11.74 -2.33 7.96
N ALA A 94 12.08 -2.47 9.24
CA ALA A 94 13.40 -2.97 9.65
C ALA A 94 13.74 -4.34 9.04
N THR A 95 12.72 -5.15 8.80
CA THR A 95 12.81 -6.39 8.02
C THR A 95 12.39 -6.12 6.57
N GLY A 96 13.00 -6.80 5.61
CA GLY A 96 12.52 -6.73 4.23
C GLY A 96 11.09 -7.27 4.15
N PHE A 97 10.30 -6.72 3.24
CA PHE A 97 8.92 -7.15 3.04
C PHE A 97 8.58 -7.03 1.58
N PHE A 98 8.19 -8.14 0.97
CA PHE A 98 7.74 -8.21 -0.40
C PHE A 98 6.42 -8.96 -0.40
N GLU A 99 5.36 -8.30 -0.83
CA GLU A 99 4.06 -8.92 -1.03
C GLU A 99 3.76 -8.91 -2.53
N ARG A 100 3.35 -10.06 -3.06
CA ARG A 100 2.98 -10.20 -4.47
C ARG A 100 1.67 -10.94 -4.61
N GLU A 101 0.91 -10.55 -5.62
CA GLU A 101 -0.28 -11.26 -6.05
C GLU A 101 0.11 -12.57 -6.76
N LEU A 102 -0.59 -13.65 -6.43
CA LEU A 102 -0.46 -14.96 -7.04
C LEU A 102 -1.61 -15.27 -8.00
N HIS A 103 -2.82 -14.87 -7.62
CA HIS A 103 -4.05 -15.14 -8.34
C HIS A 103 -5.09 -14.08 -7.96
N ARG A 104 -6.03 -13.77 -8.85
CA ARG A 104 -7.20 -12.97 -8.50
C ARG A 104 -8.45 -13.36 -9.27
N THR A 105 -9.60 -13.13 -8.65
CA THR A 105 -10.89 -12.99 -9.32
C THR A 105 -11.33 -11.53 -9.26
N THR A 106 -11.82 -10.98 -10.38
CA THR A 106 -12.24 -9.57 -10.47
C THR A 106 -13.65 -9.47 -11.01
N GLU A 107 -14.51 -8.75 -10.29
CA GLU A 107 -15.89 -8.44 -10.67
C GLU A 107 -16.08 -6.93 -10.74
N GLN A 108 -16.84 -6.45 -11.73
CA GLN A 108 -17.07 -5.01 -11.93
C GLN A 108 -18.51 -4.71 -12.31
N TYR A 109 -19.08 -3.66 -11.72
CA TYR A 109 -20.40 -3.13 -12.07
C TYR A 109 -20.50 -1.65 -11.73
N GLY A 110 -20.76 -0.80 -12.73
CA GLY A 110 -20.89 0.64 -12.55
C GLY A 110 -19.64 1.26 -11.93
N THR A 111 -19.79 1.87 -10.76
CA THR A 111 -18.69 2.49 -10.00
C THR A 111 -17.93 1.52 -9.09
N VAL A 112 -18.32 0.24 -9.06
CA VAL A 112 -17.79 -0.76 -8.13
C VAL A 112 -16.88 -1.73 -8.87
N ALA A 113 -15.68 -1.92 -8.34
CA ALA A 113 -14.82 -3.05 -8.68
C ALA A 113 -14.46 -3.82 -7.41
N HIS A 114 -14.50 -5.14 -7.48
CA HIS A 114 -14.09 -6.04 -6.40
C HIS A 114 -12.99 -6.96 -6.91
N VAL A 115 -11.93 -7.09 -6.13
CA VAL A 115 -10.78 -7.94 -6.43
C VAL A 115 -10.56 -8.86 -5.24
N PHE A 116 -10.71 -10.15 -5.48
CA PHE A 116 -10.41 -11.20 -4.52
C PHE A 116 -9.04 -11.79 -4.86
N SER A 117 -8.01 -11.28 -4.19
CA SER A 117 -6.60 -11.40 -4.58
C SER A 117 -5.82 -12.26 -3.58
N THR A 118 -5.31 -13.40 -4.04
CA THR A 118 -4.41 -14.24 -3.25
C THR A 118 -3.01 -13.64 -3.28
N TYR A 119 -2.42 -13.46 -2.11
CA TYR A 119 -1.06 -12.96 -1.96
C TYR A 119 -0.14 -13.98 -1.33
N GLU A 120 1.15 -13.77 -1.54
CA GLU A 120 2.19 -14.27 -0.66
C GLU A 120 3.11 -13.13 -0.21
N THR A 121 3.68 -13.28 0.98
CA THR A 121 4.74 -12.38 1.48
C THR A 121 6.08 -13.10 1.50
N ARG A 122 7.17 -12.33 1.46
CA ARG A 122 8.56 -12.79 1.64
C ARG A 122 9.36 -11.69 2.35
N GLU A 123 10.46 -12.06 2.99
CA GLU A 123 11.41 -11.07 3.56
C GLU A 123 12.46 -10.60 2.54
N LYS A 124 12.67 -11.37 1.48
CA LYS A 124 13.53 -11.03 0.33
C LYS A 124 12.76 -11.32 -0.95
N LYS A 125 12.99 -10.54 -2.00
CA LYS A 125 12.29 -10.66 -3.29
C LYS A 125 12.24 -12.11 -3.80
N ASP A 126 13.38 -12.78 -3.80
CA ASP A 126 13.54 -14.17 -4.24
C ASP A 126 13.76 -15.14 -3.08
N GLY A 127 13.32 -14.74 -1.87
CA GLY A 127 13.42 -15.55 -0.66
C GLY A 127 12.27 -16.58 -0.51
N PRO A 128 12.31 -17.38 0.56
CA PRO A 128 11.23 -18.30 0.88
C PRO A 128 9.94 -17.54 1.20
N VAL A 129 8.80 -18.20 0.99
CA VAL A 129 7.49 -17.67 1.34
C VAL A 129 7.37 -17.51 2.85
N THR A 130 7.14 -16.25 3.21
CA THR A 130 6.66 -15.66 4.46
C THR A 130 5.40 -16.23 5.08
N ASN A 131 4.36 -16.00 4.30
CA ASN A 131 2.97 -16.10 4.65
C ASN A 131 2.19 -16.04 3.34
N ARG A 132 0.92 -16.44 3.39
CA ARG A 132 -0.02 -16.28 2.28
C ARG A 132 -1.37 -15.86 2.83
N GLY A 133 -2.28 -15.46 1.95
CA GLY A 133 -3.63 -15.13 2.34
C GLY A 133 -4.42 -14.58 1.17
N ILE A 134 -5.61 -14.06 1.47
CA ILE A 134 -6.44 -13.38 0.48
C ILE A 134 -6.80 -11.99 0.97
N ASN A 135 -6.58 -11.01 0.09
CA ASN A 135 -7.08 -9.66 0.15
C ASN A 135 -8.40 -9.57 -0.63
N SER A 136 -9.49 -9.22 0.04
CA SER A 136 -10.75 -8.77 -0.55
C SER A 136 -10.71 -7.25 -0.67
N ILE A 137 -10.44 -6.77 -1.87
CA ILE A 137 -10.18 -5.37 -2.17
C ILE A 137 -11.39 -4.80 -2.91
N GLN A 138 -11.91 -3.68 -2.43
CA GLN A 138 -12.98 -2.94 -3.09
C GLN A 138 -12.43 -1.62 -3.60
N LEU A 139 -12.73 -1.31 -4.85
CA LEU A 139 -12.35 -0.07 -5.50
C LEU A 139 -13.61 0.68 -5.96
N PHE A 140 -13.52 1.99 -5.89
CA PHE A 140 -14.49 2.94 -6.42
C PHE A 140 -13.92 3.59 -7.69
N PHE A 141 -14.69 3.53 -8.78
CA PHE A 141 -14.42 4.27 -10.00
C PHE A 141 -15.28 5.54 -10.07
N ASP A 142 -14.64 6.70 -10.06
CA ASP A 142 -15.30 8.02 -10.07
C ASP A 142 -15.60 8.55 -11.49
N GLY A 143 -15.37 7.73 -12.52
CA GLY A 143 -15.42 8.13 -13.92
C GLY A 143 -14.06 8.57 -14.50
N LYS A 144 -13.03 8.70 -13.66
CA LYS A 144 -11.67 9.12 -14.07
C LYS A 144 -10.59 8.18 -13.56
N ARG A 145 -10.74 7.67 -12.33
CA ARG A 145 -9.74 6.83 -11.67
C ARG A 145 -10.37 5.79 -10.74
N TYR A 146 -9.59 4.75 -10.46
CA TYR A 146 -9.91 3.74 -9.45
C TYR A 146 -9.22 4.10 -8.13
N SER A 147 -9.98 4.15 -7.05
CA SER A 147 -9.46 4.38 -5.70
C SER A 147 -9.94 3.28 -4.76
N ILE A 148 -9.06 2.83 -3.87
CA ILE A 148 -9.37 1.78 -2.90
C ILE A 148 -10.29 2.36 -1.81
N VAL A 149 -11.40 1.67 -1.56
CA VAL A 149 -12.33 1.98 -0.46
C VAL A 149 -12.22 0.99 0.68
N ASN A 150 -11.78 -0.24 0.41
CA ASN A 150 -11.62 -1.25 1.45
C ASN A 150 -10.54 -2.27 1.07
N VAL A 151 -9.74 -2.68 2.05
CA VAL A 151 -8.86 -3.85 1.99
C VAL A 151 -9.16 -4.71 3.20
N PHE A 152 -9.93 -5.77 3.01
CA PHE A 152 -10.26 -6.75 4.04
C PHE A 152 -9.46 -8.02 3.78
N TRP A 153 -8.76 -8.57 4.78
CA TRP A 153 -7.95 -9.77 4.52
C TRP A 153 -7.98 -10.82 5.60
N CYS A 154 -7.71 -12.04 5.14
CA CYS A 154 -7.52 -13.24 5.94
C CYS A 154 -6.19 -13.88 5.56
N ALA A 155 -5.31 -14.07 6.54
CA ALA A 155 -4.08 -14.83 6.34
C ALA A 155 -4.41 -16.33 6.35
N GLU A 156 -3.67 -17.09 5.54
CA GLU A 156 -3.73 -18.55 5.57
C GLU A 156 -3.34 -19.09 6.94
N SER A 157 -4.06 -20.11 7.40
CA SER A 157 -3.73 -20.82 8.64
C SER A 157 -4.28 -22.24 8.60
N ALA A 158 -3.97 -23.07 9.60
CA ALA A 158 -4.54 -24.42 9.70
C ALA A 158 -6.08 -24.41 9.76
N GLY A 159 -6.71 -23.35 10.29
CA GLY A 159 -8.17 -23.20 10.32
C GLY A 159 -8.75 -22.58 9.05
N PHE A 160 -7.92 -21.94 8.23
CA PHE A 160 -8.29 -21.27 6.99
C PHE A 160 -7.25 -21.59 5.91
N PRO A 161 -7.16 -22.86 5.45
CA PRO A 161 -6.26 -23.21 4.37
C PRO A 161 -6.70 -22.49 3.08
N LEU A 162 -5.74 -22.09 2.24
CA LEU A 162 -6.08 -21.48 0.95
C LEU A 162 -6.80 -22.52 0.06
N PRO A 163 -7.99 -22.21 -0.47
CA PRO A 163 -8.65 -23.10 -1.42
C PRO A 163 -7.90 -23.16 -2.75
N ASP A 164 -7.73 -24.36 -3.32
CA ASP A 164 -7.06 -24.59 -4.61
C ASP A 164 -7.50 -23.64 -5.74
N LYS A 165 -8.80 -23.30 -5.79
CA LYS A 165 -9.37 -22.41 -6.81
C LYS A 165 -8.79 -20.99 -6.79
N TYR A 166 -8.11 -20.61 -5.71
CA TYR A 166 -7.50 -19.29 -5.54
C TYR A 166 -5.97 -19.34 -5.58
N ILE A 167 -5.35 -20.43 -6.05
CA ILE A 167 -3.89 -20.60 -6.12
C ILE A 167 -3.44 -21.02 -7.54
N LYS A 168 -4.36 -21.11 -8.50
CA LYS A 168 -4.10 -21.63 -9.86
C LYS A 168 -4.18 -20.55 -10.93
#